data_AF-A0A4Y2P0P9-F1
#
_entry.id   AF-A0A4Y2P0P9-F1
#
_cell.length_a   1.000
_cell.length_b   1.000
_cell.length_c   1.000
_cell.angle_alpha   90.00
_cell.angle_beta   90.00
_cell.angle_gamma   90.00
#
_symmetry.space_group_name_H-M   'P 1'
#
loop_
_entity.id
_entity.type
_entity.pdbx_description
1 polymer ?
#
loop_
_entity_poly.entity_id
_entity_poly.type
_entity_poly.pdbx_seq_one_letter_code
_entity_poly.pdbx_strand_id
1 'polypeptide(L)'
;MHKIVPVLDLPLDKICLWTDSTIVLAWLNMQPHMLKTFVSNRVAKIQSLCSNSQWRHVSSKCNPADVLSRGADAKDLRDNDLWWQGPEFLLRNITDPEECPYPKDKTFEQELKRNVTVSCAVTTDSDFLDKLLNLTNNYSKLIRILSFCCRFIKNCLHKNVETGFLTAAELDNAEQLLIKQVQSTTFAKEITALEDGKSVPVPSKLKSLDPFLDSNLILRVGGRLKNANLEYDVKHQIILPKGHKITKLIFEFYHKKYLHVGAQGLLHQVRLRYWPLNGKSTARMIVHNCVICHKNKPVIADHK
;
A
#
# COMPACT_ATOMS: atom_id res chain seq x y z
N MET A 1 -17.53 16.29 -39.49
CA MET A 1 -17.48 15.21 -40.50
C MET A 1 -18.83 14.56 -40.70
N HIS A 2 -19.33 13.75 -39.76
CA HIS A 2 -20.62 13.05 -39.88
C HIS A 2 -21.85 13.91 -40.19
N LYS A 3 -21.80 15.23 -39.95
CA LYS A 3 -22.89 16.16 -40.27
C LYS A 3 -22.70 16.94 -41.58
N ILE A 4 -21.47 17.11 -42.04
CA ILE A 4 -21.14 17.97 -43.20
C ILE A 4 -21.09 17.14 -44.48
N VAL A 5 -20.43 15.97 -44.42
CA VAL A 5 -20.30 15.08 -45.58
C VAL A 5 -21.65 14.67 -46.17
N PRO A 6 -22.69 14.30 -45.37
CA PRO A 6 -23.99 13.95 -45.93
C PRO A 6 -24.76 15.13 -46.54
N VAL A 7 -24.41 16.38 -46.17
CA VAL A 7 -25.10 17.59 -46.65
C VAL A 7 -24.50 18.08 -47.96
N LEU A 8 -23.21 17.84 -48.19
CA LEU A 8 -22.52 18.31 -49.39
C LEU A 8 -22.85 17.47 -50.64
N ASP A 9 -23.33 16.23 -50.49
CA ASP A 9 -23.67 15.29 -51.58
C ASP A 9 -22.63 15.24 -52.71
N LEU A 10 -21.35 15.29 -52.33
CA LEU A 10 -20.21 15.27 -53.24
C LEU A 10 -19.31 14.07 -52.89
N PRO A 11 -18.78 13.35 -53.90
CA PRO A 11 -17.76 12.34 -53.66
C PRO A 11 -16.49 13.04 -53.13
N LEU A 12 -16.08 12.70 -51.92
CA LEU A 12 -14.86 13.22 -51.30
C LEU A 12 -13.75 12.18 -51.38
N ASP A 13 -12.73 12.46 -52.18
CA ASP A 13 -11.57 11.56 -52.33
C ASP A 13 -10.63 11.61 -51.12
N LYS A 14 -10.46 12.78 -50.49
CA LYS A 14 -9.53 13.01 -49.38
C LYS A 14 -10.04 14.09 -48.42
N ILE A 15 -9.82 13.88 -47.12
CA ILE A 15 -10.13 14.86 -46.07
C ILE A 15 -8.85 15.29 -45.37
N CYS A 16 -8.51 16.57 -45.50
CA CYS A 16 -7.38 17.21 -44.83
C CYS A 16 -7.89 18.21 -43.78
N LEU A 17 -7.36 18.12 -42.57
CA LEU A 17 -7.66 19.03 -41.46
C LEU A 17 -6.39 19.82 -41.11
N TRP A 18 -6.56 21.08 -40.75
CA TRP A 18 -5.45 21.99 -40.49
C TRP A 18 -5.56 22.59 -39.10
N THR A 19 -4.44 22.70 -38.40
CA THR A 19 -4.30 23.40 -37.11
C THR A 19 -3.12 24.36 -37.20
N ASP A 20 -3.23 25.52 -36.55
CA ASP A 20 -2.15 26.49 -36.48
C ASP A 20 -1.22 26.29 -35.27
N SER A 21 -1.56 25.34 -34.41
CA SER A 21 -0.75 24.96 -33.27
C SER A 21 0.07 23.71 -33.57
N THR A 22 1.40 23.88 -33.68
CA THR A 22 2.36 22.77 -33.78
C THR A 22 2.33 21.86 -32.54
N ILE A 23 2.10 22.42 -31.34
CA ILE A 23 1.95 21.66 -30.09
C ILE A 23 0.73 20.74 -30.16
N VAL A 24 -0.42 21.26 -30.58
CA VAL A 24 -1.64 20.45 -30.74
C VAL A 24 -1.44 19.40 -31.82
N LEU A 25 -0.80 19.74 -32.94
CA LEU A 25 -0.49 18.77 -33.99
C LEU A 25 0.38 17.63 -33.47
N ALA A 26 1.40 17.94 -32.66
CA ALA A 26 2.24 16.92 -32.02
C ALA A 26 1.43 16.00 -31.10
N TRP A 27 0.53 16.56 -30.27
CA TRP A 27 -0.36 15.75 -29.42
C TRP A 27 -1.32 14.88 -30.22
N LEU A 28 -1.86 15.38 -31.34
CA LEU A 28 -2.75 14.61 -32.23
C LEU A 28 -2.03 13.44 -32.92
N ASN A 29 -0.71 13.51 -33.08
CA ASN A 29 0.13 12.43 -33.60
C ASN A 29 0.59 11.43 -32.52
N MET A 30 0.29 11.67 -31.24
CA MET A 30 0.63 10.77 -30.12
C MET A 30 -0.55 9.87 -29.74
N GLN A 31 -0.23 8.78 -29.02
CA GLN A 31 -1.27 7.97 -28.39
C GLN A 31 -1.84 8.71 -27.17
N PRO A 32 -3.18 8.84 -27.02
CA PRO A 32 -3.80 9.60 -25.94
C PRO A 32 -3.32 9.22 -24.55
N HIS A 33 -2.99 7.94 -24.31
CA HIS A 33 -2.59 7.44 -23.01
C HIS A 33 -1.28 8.05 -22.48
N MET A 34 -0.43 8.56 -23.38
CA MET A 34 0.86 9.20 -23.05
C MET A 34 0.69 10.61 -22.47
N LEU A 35 -0.46 11.25 -22.72
CA LEU A 35 -0.75 12.63 -22.33
C LEU A 35 -1.49 12.67 -20.98
N LYS A 36 -1.36 13.77 -20.23
CA LYS A 36 -2.18 14.02 -19.02
C LYS A 36 -3.67 14.02 -19.35
N THR A 37 -4.49 13.70 -18.34
CA THR A 37 -5.92 13.39 -18.49
C THR A 37 -6.71 14.42 -19.30
N PHE A 38 -6.47 15.73 -19.08
CA PHE A 38 -7.21 16.80 -19.76
C PHE A 38 -6.96 16.83 -21.28
N VAL A 39 -5.71 16.71 -21.69
CA VAL A 39 -5.30 16.69 -23.11
C VAL A 39 -5.64 15.35 -23.73
N SER A 40 -5.34 14.25 -23.01
CA SER A 40 -5.64 12.87 -23.40
C SER A 40 -7.10 12.68 -23.86
N ASN A 41 -8.06 13.12 -23.03
CA ASN A 41 -9.49 12.98 -23.34
C ASN A 41 -9.91 13.74 -24.61
N ARG A 42 -9.31 14.92 -24.85
CA ARG A 42 -9.60 15.73 -26.05
C ARG A 42 -8.98 15.11 -27.30
N VAL A 43 -7.72 14.70 -27.23
CA VAL A 43 -7.03 14.04 -28.34
C VAL A 43 -7.76 12.76 -28.73
N ALA A 44 -8.18 11.93 -27.77
CA ALA A 44 -8.96 10.72 -28.05
C ALA A 44 -10.30 11.02 -28.74
N LYS A 45 -11.01 12.07 -28.28
CA LYS A 45 -12.26 12.52 -28.92
C LYS A 45 -12.03 13.04 -30.34
N ILE A 46 -10.97 13.80 -30.58
CA ILE A 46 -10.65 14.32 -31.92
C ILE A 46 -10.28 13.16 -32.84
N GLN A 47 -9.35 12.28 -32.42
CA GLN A 47 -8.91 11.12 -33.21
C GLN A 47 -10.07 10.19 -33.55
N SER A 48 -10.99 9.93 -32.62
CA SER A 48 -12.19 9.10 -32.89
C SER A 48 -13.17 9.72 -33.89
N LEU A 49 -13.33 11.05 -33.88
CA LEU A 49 -14.20 11.77 -34.82
C LEU A 49 -13.57 11.97 -36.21
N CYS A 50 -12.25 11.78 -36.31
CA CYS A 50 -11.42 12.16 -37.44
C CYS A 50 -10.54 11.00 -37.96
N SER A 51 -10.97 9.74 -37.75
CA SER A 51 -10.14 8.55 -38.01
C SER A 51 -9.65 8.42 -39.46
N ASN A 52 -10.38 8.98 -40.43
CA ASN A 52 -10.08 8.91 -41.87
C ASN A 52 -9.56 10.25 -42.43
N SER A 53 -8.99 11.11 -41.59
CA SER A 53 -8.51 12.43 -42.00
C SER A 53 -7.06 12.66 -41.61
N GLN A 54 -6.33 13.42 -42.44
CA GLN A 54 -4.96 13.80 -42.18
C GLN A 54 -4.89 15.18 -41.53
N TRP A 55 -4.23 15.29 -40.38
CA TRP A 55 -3.95 16.57 -39.73
C TRP A 55 -2.66 17.19 -40.25
N ARG A 56 -2.69 18.49 -40.55
CA ARG A 56 -1.55 19.28 -41.04
C ARG A 56 -1.43 20.60 -40.28
N HIS A 57 -0.29 21.25 -40.44
CA HIS A 57 -0.02 22.56 -39.83
C HIS A 57 -0.23 23.69 -40.83
N VAL A 58 -0.99 24.72 -40.46
CA VAL A 58 -1.05 26.00 -41.18
C VAL A 58 -0.39 27.08 -40.35
N SER A 59 0.47 27.92 -40.91
CA SER A 59 0.99 29.07 -40.14
C SER A 59 -0.14 29.98 -39.71
N SER A 60 -0.11 30.55 -38.49
CA SER A 60 -1.14 31.50 -38.04
C SER A 60 -1.32 32.69 -38.99
N LYS A 61 -0.27 33.10 -39.73
CA LYS A 61 -0.36 34.17 -40.76
C LYS A 61 -1.21 33.77 -41.97
N CYS A 62 -1.38 32.48 -42.20
CA CYS A 62 -2.10 31.90 -43.33
C CYS A 62 -3.37 31.16 -42.87
N ASN A 63 -3.79 31.31 -41.61
CA ASN A 63 -4.97 30.66 -41.06
C ASN A 63 -6.20 31.57 -41.23
N PRO A 64 -7.12 31.30 -42.18
CA PRO A 64 -8.31 32.14 -42.35
C PRO A 64 -9.23 32.11 -41.12
N ALA A 65 -9.20 31.05 -40.30
CA ALA A 65 -10.00 30.99 -39.08
C ALA A 65 -9.59 32.04 -38.04
N ASP A 66 -8.36 32.55 -38.08
CA ASP A 66 -7.88 33.61 -37.20
C ASP A 66 -8.57 34.96 -37.50
N VAL A 67 -8.96 35.21 -38.75
CA VAL A 67 -9.65 36.45 -39.15
C VAL A 67 -10.97 36.58 -38.39
N LEU A 68 -11.73 35.49 -38.27
CA LEU A 68 -12.96 35.48 -37.49
C LEU A 68 -12.72 35.42 -35.98
N SER A 69 -11.78 34.60 -35.52
CA SER A 69 -11.59 34.38 -34.08
C SER A 69 -10.98 35.58 -33.36
N ARG A 70 -10.17 36.39 -34.04
CA ARG A 70 -9.59 37.64 -33.52
C ARG A 70 -10.49 38.86 -33.73
N GLY A 71 -11.51 38.73 -34.59
CA GLY A 71 -12.39 39.81 -35.01
C GLY A 71 -11.81 40.61 -36.18
N ALA A 72 -12.69 40.98 -37.11
CA ALA A 72 -12.39 41.84 -38.23
C ALA A 72 -13.59 42.76 -38.49
N ASP A 73 -13.35 44.04 -38.76
CA ASP A 73 -14.40 44.96 -39.16
C ASP A 73 -14.93 44.60 -40.56
N ALA A 74 -16.20 44.89 -40.83
CA ALA A 74 -16.82 44.55 -42.11
C ALA A 74 -16.09 45.18 -43.32
N LYS A 75 -15.43 46.33 -43.11
CA LYS A 75 -14.61 47.00 -44.14
C LYS A 75 -13.33 46.22 -44.42
N ASP A 76 -12.63 45.80 -43.37
CA ASP A 76 -11.39 45.03 -43.49
C ASP A 76 -11.66 43.63 -44.05
N LEU A 77 -12.78 43.02 -43.65
CA LEU A 77 -13.19 41.71 -44.14
C LEU A 77 -13.52 41.75 -45.64
N ARG A 78 -14.15 42.82 -46.14
CA ARG A 78 -14.51 42.94 -47.56
C ARG A 78 -13.29 42.81 -48.46
N ASP A 79 -12.17 43.37 -48.03
CA ASP A 79 -10.93 43.46 -48.82
C ASP A 79 -9.87 42.43 -48.32
N ASN A 80 -10.29 41.38 -47.58
CA ASN A 80 -9.40 40.34 -47.04
C ASN A 80 -9.33 39.09 -47.93
N ASP A 81 -8.30 39.04 -48.78
CA ASP A 81 -8.09 37.90 -49.69
C ASP A 81 -7.86 36.57 -48.97
N LEU A 82 -7.22 36.57 -47.79
CA LEU A 82 -6.99 35.33 -47.03
C LEU A 82 -8.31 34.68 -46.61
N TRP A 83 -9.33 35.47 -46.26
CA TRP A 83 -10.65 34.97 -45.89
C TRP A 83 -11.45 34.47 -47.10
N TRP A 84 -11.51 35.28 -48.16
CA TRP A 84 -12.37 34.99 -49.31
C TRP A 84 -11.77 34.00 -50.31
N GLN A 85 -10.46 34.06 -50.53
CA GLN A 85 -9.75 33.22 -51.50
C GLN A 85 -9.02 32.05 -50.82
N GLY A 86 -8.78 32.15 -49.51
CA GLY A 86 -7.98 31.19 -48.78
C GLY A 86 -6.47 31.37 -49.00
N PRO A 87 -5.63 30.65 -48.25
CA PRO A 87 -4.19 30.72 -48.43
C PRO A 87 -3.74 30.00 -49.71
N GLU A 88 -2.72 30.56 -50.36
CA GLU A 88 -2.23 30.10 -51.67
C GLU A 88 -1.85 28.60 -51.70
N PHE A 89 -1.34 28.05 -50.60
CA PHE A 89 -0.96 26.64 -50.53
C PHE A 89 -2.15 25.67 -50.65
N LEU A 90 -3.38 26.10 -50.33
CA LEU A 90 -4.58 25.27 -50.51
C LEU A 90 -5.09 25.28 -51.96
N LEU A 91 -4.67 26.26 -52.77
CA LEU A 91 -5.01 26.32 -54.20
C LEU A 91 -4.13 25.39 -55.05
N ARG A 92 -3.03 24.88 -54.47
CA ARG A 92 -2.13 23.92 -55.10
C ARG A 92 -2.58 22.50 -54.78
N ASN A 93 -2.23 21.55 -55.65
CA ASN A 93 -2.44 20.14 -55.35
C ASN A 93 -1.63 19.74 -54.11
N ILE A 94 -2.33 19.31 -53.06
CA ILE A 94 -1.72 18.88 -51.79
C ILE A 94 -1.02 17.53 -52.01
N THR A 95 0.26 17.54 -52.34
CA THR A 95 1.10 16.35 -52.50
C THR A 95 1.66 15.87 -51.15
N ASP A 96 1.64 14.55 -50.92
CA ASP A 96 2.32 13.92 -49.79
C ASP A 96 3.78 13.60 -50.14
N PRO A 97 4.77 13.80 -49.25
CA PRO A 97 4.70 14.40 -47.91
C PRO A 97 5.36 15.80 -47.85
N GLU A 98 4.61 16.83 -47.46
CA GLU A 98 5.24 18.00 -46.83
C GLU A 98 5.63 17.59 -45.39
N GLU A 99 6.90 17.81 -45.02
CA GLU A 99 7.41 17.53 -43.67
C GLU A 99 6.49 18.16 -42.62
N CYS A 100 5.91 17.35 -41.73
CA CYS A 100 5.15 17.88 -40.61
C CYS A 100 6.10 18.66 -39.70
N PRO A 101 5.88 19.96 -39.46
CA PRO A 101 6.79 20.74 -38.63
C PRO A 101 6.76 20.18 -37.22
N TYR A 102 7.88 19.60 -36.79
CA TYR A 102 8.07 19.20 -35.40
C TYR A 102 8.15 20.46 -34.53
N PRO A 103 7.46 20.54 -33.37
CA PRO A 103 7.57 21.69 -32.49
C PRO A 103 9.04 21.91 -32.11
N LYS A 104 9.59 23.08 -32.43
CA LYS A 104 10.96 23.45 -32.03
C LYS A 104 11.09 23.61 -30.52
N ASP A 105 9.97 23.87 -29.85
CA ASP A 105 9.89 24.04 -28.41
C ASP A 105 9.43 22.74 -27.73
N LYS A 106 10.15 22.36 -26.67
CA LYS A 106 9.87 21.18 -25.84
C LYS A 106 8.67 21.37 -24.91
N THR A 107 7.98 22.51 -24.97
CA THR A 107 6.76 22.77 -24.17
C THR A 107 5.69 21.68 -24.30
N PHE A 108 5.58 21.01 -25.46
CA PHE A 108 4.66 19.88 -25.62
C PHE A 108 4.96 18.71 -24.65
N GLU A 109 6.22 18.52 -24.25
CA GLU A 109 6.68 17.47 -23.32
C GLU A 109 6.13 17.67 -21.91
N GLN A 110 5.74 18.89 -21.54
CA GLN A 110 5.18 19.18 -20.22
C GLN A 110 3.87 18.44 -19.96
N GLU A 111 3.12 18.13 -21.02
CA GLU A 111 1.84 17.41 -20.97
C GLU A 111 1.97 15.90 -21.10
N LEU A 112 3.19 15.37 -21.27
CA LEU A 112 3.44 13.95 -21.14
C LEU A 112 3.27 13.51 -19.68
N LYS A 113 2.66 12.34 -19.48
CA LYS A 113 2.67 11.69 -18.17
C LYS A 113 4.12 11.39 -17.82
N ARG A 114 4.60 11.99 -16.72
CA ARG A 114 5.88 11.59 -16.14
C ARG A 114 5.70 10.17 -15.61
N ASN A 115 6.49 9.24 -16.11
CA ASN A 115 6.65 7.94 -15.46
C ASN A 115 7.32 8.22 -14.11
N VAL A 116 6.53 8.27 -13.03
CA VAL A 116 7.07 8.41 -11.69
C VAL A 116 7.67 7.07 -11.33
N THR A 117 8.98 6.93 -11.54
CA THR A 117 9.74 5.82 -10.98
C THR A 117 9.83 6.05 -9.48
N VAL A 118 8.92 5.45 -8.72
CA VAL A 118 8.97 5.47 -7.26
C VAL A 118 10.13 4.56 -6.84
N SER A 119 11.27 5.16 -6.49
CA SER A 119 12.36 4.43 -5.86
C SER A 119 12.07 4.32 -4.36
N CYS A 120 11.85 3.11 -3.87
CA CYS A 120 11.66 2.84 -2.45
C CYS A 120 12.99 2.37 -1.86
N ALA A 121 13.67 3.24 -1.11
CA ALA A 121 14.83 2.85 -0.32
C ALA A 121 14.34 2.12 0.94
N VAL A 122 14.59 0.81 1.03
CA VAL A 122 14.33 0.05 2.26
C VAL A 122 15.43 0.36 3.25
N THR A 123 15.14 1.18 4.25
CA THR A 123 16.00 1.32 5.43
C THR A 123 15.71 0.15 6.36
N THR A 124 16.75 -0.55 6.81
CA THR A 124 16.66 -1.55 7.89
C THR A 124 16.53 -0.83 9.23
N ASP A 125 15.47 -0.04 9.41
CA ASP A 125 15.22 0.64 10.67
C ASP A 125 14.69 -0.41 11.66
N SER A 126 15.53 -0.82 12.60
CA SER A 126 15.27 -1.86 13.61
C SER A 126 14.08 -1.54 14.52
N ASP A 127 13.59 -0.30 14.47
CA ASP A 127 12.67 0.27 15.44
C ASP A 127 11.19 0.05 15.12
N PHE A 128 10.86 -0.58 13.98
CA PHE A 128 9.44 -0.82 13.63
C PHE A 128 8.69 -1.55 14.74
N LEU A 129 9.29 -2.60 15.30
CA LEU A 129 8.67 -3.39 16.37
C LEU A 129 8.47 -2.55 17.65
N ASP A 130 9.47 -1.75 18.02
CA ASP A 130 9.37 -0.89 19.20
C ASP A 130 8.33 0.21 19.01
N LYS A 131 8.31 0.85 17.82
CA LYS A 131 7.29 1.83 17.43
C LYS A 131 5.89 1.19 17.50
N LEU A 132 5.70 0.01 16.91
CA LEU A 132 4.43 -0.73 16.90
C LEU A 132 3.98 -1.08 18.33
N LEU A 133 4.86 -1.61 19.16
CA LEU A 133 4.56 -1.93 20.56
C LEU A 133 4.24 -0.68 21.38
N ASN A 134 4.79 0.48 21.01
CA ASN A 134 4.55 1.75 21.68
C ASN A 134 3.26 2.47 21.26
N LEU A 135 2.61 2.05 20.16
CA LEU A 135 1.32 2.61 19.74
C LEU A 135 0.18 2.35 20.74
N THR A 136 0.22 1.23 21.48
CA THR A 136 -0.87 0.89 22.40
C THR A 136 -0.46 -0.02 23.55
N ASN A 137 -1.12 0.15 24.69
CA ASN A 137 -1.03 -0.74 25.85
C ASN A 137 -2.20 -1.75 25.91
N ASN A 138 -2.88 -1.99 24.80
CA ASN A 138 -3.96 -2.98 24.70
C ASN A 138 -3.55 -4.09 23.72
N TYR A 139 -3.36 -5.29 24.25
CA TYR A 139 -2.96 -6.47 23.48
C TYR A 139 -3.90 -6.77 22.31
N SER A 140 -5.22 -6.81 22.54
CA SER A 140 -6.18 -7.09 21.47
C SER A 140 -6.21 -6.00 20.40
N LYS A 141 -6.00 -4.73 20.78
CA LYS A 141 -5.89 -3.62 19.82
C LYS A 141 -4.61 -3.75 18.98
N LEU A 142 -3.49 -4.10 19.62
CA LEU A 142 -2.20 -4.33 18.96
C LEU A 142 -2.29 -5.43 17.90
N ILE A 143 -2.87 -6.59 18.26
CA ILE A 143 -3.07 -7.69 17.31
C ILE A 143 -3.95 -7.25 16.14
N ARG A 144 -5.06 -6.55 16.40
CA ARG A 144 -5.92 -6.02 15.34
C ARG A 144 -5.21 -5.06 14.39
N ILE A 145 -4.40 -4.14 14.92
CA ILE A 145 -3.62 -3.21 14.10
C ILE A 145 -2.69 -4.01 13.17
N LEU A 146 -1.94 -4.96 13.71
CA LEU A 146 -1.03 -5.78 12.92
C LEU A 146 -1.76 -6.66 11.90
N SER A 147 -2.92 -7.23 12.25
CA SER A 147 -3.77 -7.98 11.31
C SER A 147 -4.23 -7.11 10.13
N PHE A 148 -4.61 -5.85 10.37
CA PHE A 148 -4.95 -4.93 9.28
C PHE A 148 -3.74 -4.59 8.42
N CYS A 149 -2.55 -4.41 9.00
CA CYS A 149 -1.32 -4.22 8.23
C CYS A 149 -1.03 -5.44 7.33
N CYS A 150 -1.15 -6.65 7.87
CA CYS A 150 -0.97 -7.89 7.09
C CYS A 150 -2.02 -8.01 5.97
N ARG A 151 -3.30 -7.71 6.24
CA ARG A 151 -4.35 -7.70 5.23
C ARG A 151 -4.08 -6.68 4.14
N PHE A 152 -3.63 -5.48 4.51
CA PHE A 152 -3.27 -4.45 3.54
C PHE A 152 -2.17 -4.95 2.60
N ILE A 153 -1.10 -5.53 3.14
CA ILE A 153 -0.01 -6.13 2.35
C ILE A 153 -0.56 -7.21 1.41
N LYS A 154 -1.40 -8.12 1.93
CA LYS A 154 -2.03 -9.18 1.13
C LYS A 154 -2.89 -8.60 -0.02
N ASN A 155 -3.70 -7.59 0.26
CA ASN A 155 -4.54 -6.93 -0.74
C ASN A 155 -3.71 -6.18 -1.80
N CYS A 156 -2.52 -5.70 -1.47
CA CYS A 156 -1.60 -5.13 -2.45
C CYS A 156 -0.96 -6.18 -3.37
N LEU A 157 -0.83 -7.42 -2.90
CA LEU A 157 -0.17 -8.51 -3.64
C LEU A 157 -1.15 -9.35 -4.49
N HIS A 158 -2.44 -9.35 -4.16
CA HIS A 158 -3.44 -10.20 -4.80
C HIS A 158 -4.56 -9.39 -5.46
N LYS A 159 -5.13 -9.93 -6.54
CA LYS A 159 -6.27 -9.30 -7.26
C LYS A 159 -7.57 -9.36 -6.44
N ASN A 160 -7.72 -10.35 -5.58
CA ASN A 160 -8.89 -10.50 -4.72
C ASN A 160 -8.67 -9.72 -3.42
N VAL A 161 -9.40 -8.62 -3.27
CA VAL A 161 -9.31 -7.73 -2.11
C VAL A 161 -10.20 -8.25 -0.98
N GLU A 162 -9.59 -8.56 0.16
CA GLU A 162 -10.33 -8.90 1.37
C GLU A 162 -10.83 -7.64 2.06
N THR A 163 -12.12 -7.61 2.38
CA THR A 163 -12.81 -6.46 3.01
C THR A 163 -13.67 -6.94 4.19
N GLY A 164 -14.11 -6.00 5.05
CA GLY A 164 -14.97 -6.31 6.21
C GLY A 164 -14.20 -6.63 7.49
N PHE A 165 -14.81 -7.42 8.38
CA PHE A 165 -14.24 -7.74 9.70
C PHE A 165 -13.00 -8.65 9.61
N LEU A 166 -12.14 -8.59 10.62
CA LEU A 166 -10.99 -9.48 10.77
C LEU A 166 -11.44 -10.90 11.12
N THR A 167 -10.89 -11.88 10.42
CA THR A 167 -11.11 -13.31 10.71
C THR A 167 -10.24 -13.76 11.88
N ALA A 168 -10.61 -14.86 12.53
CA ALA A 168 -9.80 -15.47 13.58
C ALA A 168 -8.39 -15.86 13.08
N ALA A 169 -8.31 -16.41 11.86
CA ALA A 169 -7.04 -16.79 11.24
C ALA A 169 -6.10 -15.59 11.04
N GLU A 170 -6.61 -14.40 10.70
CA GLU A 170 -5.78 -13.20 10.58
C GLU A 170 -5.30 -12.66 11.92
N LEU A 171 -6.10 -12.82 12.97
CA LEU A 171 -5.71 -12.47 14.34
C LEU A 171 -4.63 -13.42 14.83
N ASP A 172 -4.79 -14.72 14.62
CA ASP A 172 -3.81 -15.74 15.00
C ASP A 172 -2.49 -15.59 14.23
N ASN A 173 -2.55 -15.32 12.92
CA ASN A 173 -1.37 -15.08 12.11
C ASN A 173 -0.61 -13.82 12.58
N ALA A 174 -1.32 -12.72 12.83
CA ALA A 174 -0.69 -11.50 13.33
C ALA A 174 -0.06 -11.71 14.72
N GLU A 175 -0.72 -12.47 15.59
CA GLU A 175 -0.17 -12.84 16.89
C GLU A 175 1.13 -13.63 16.75
N GLN A 176 1.12 -14.68 15.92
CA GLN A 176 2.30 -15.50 15.66
C GLN A 176 3.46 -14.70 15.07
N LEU A 177 3.18 -13.82 14.09
CA LEU A 177 4.16 -12.92 13.51
C LEU A 177 4.79 -11.99 14.54
N LEU A 178 3.98 -11.38 15.39
CA LEU A 178 4.47 -10.48 16.45
C LEU A 178 5.39 -11.22 17.43
N ILE A 179 4.95 -12.40 17.88
CA ILE A 179 5.73 -13.22 18.81
C ILE A 179 7.04 -13.66 18.16
N LYS A 180 6.98 -14.16 16.93
CA LYS A 180 8.14 -14.58 16.16
C LYS A 180 9.15 -13.46 16.05
N GLN A 181 8.73 -12.26 15.70
CA GLN A 181 9.63 -11.10 15.60
C GLN A 181 10.27 -10.76 16.95
N VAL A 182 9.51 -10.78 18.05
CA VAL A 182 10.07 -10.55 19.40
C VAL A 182 11.07 -11.64 19.79
N GLN A 183 10.82 -12.89 19.43
CA GLN A 183 11.73 -14.00 19.68
C GLN A 183 13.00 -13.86 18.85
N SER A 184 12.90 -13.51 17.56
CA SER A 184 14.05 -13.26 16.69
C SER A 184 14.96 -12.16 17.21
N THR A 185 14.41 -11.09 17.81
CA THR A 185 15.22 -10.01 18.40
C THR A 185 15.82 -10.39 19.74
N THR A 186 15.08 -11.09 20.60
CA THR A 186 15.53 -11.39 21.98
C THR A 186 16.42 -12.63 22.07
N PHE A 187 16.13 -13.65 21.26
CA PHE A 187 16.74 -14.99 21.31
C PHE A 187 17.47 -15.33 20.00
N ALA A 188 18.03 -14.32 19.33
CA ALA A 188 18.68 -14.48 18.02
C ALA A 188 19.70 -15.62 18.02
N LYS A 189 20.58 -15.67 19.04
CA LYS A 189 21.64 -16.70 19.14
C LYS A 189 21.07 -18.10 19.29
N GLU A 190 20.01 -18.25 20.08
CA GLU A 190 19.35 -19.53 20.30
C GLU A 190 18.59 -20.00 19.06
N ILE A 191 17.92 -19.09 18.35
CA ILE A 191 17.18 -19.40 17.12
C ILE A 191 18.16 -19.81 16.03
N THR A 192 19.23 -19.05 15.79
CA THR A 192 20.25 -19.40 14.78
C THR A 192 20.89 -20.77 15.08
N ALA A 193 21.15 -21.08 16.35
CA ALA A 193 21.67 -22.40 16.71
C ALA A 193 20.69 -23.53 16.37
N LEU A 194 19.39 -23.33 16.61
CA LEU A 194 18.36 -24.32 16.30
C LEU A 194 18.10 -24.47 14.80
N GLU A 195 18.18 -23.37 14.03
CA GLU A 195 18.10 -23.40 12.56
C GLU A 195 19.27 -24.18 11.95
N ASP A 196 20.46 -24.07 12.54
CA ASP A 196 21.66 -24.86 12.19
C ASP A 196 21.57 -26.34 12.62
N GLY A 197 20.47 -26.77 13.23
CA GLY A 197 20.32 -28.13 13.79
C GLY A 197 21.16 -28.40 15.03
N LYS A 198 21.73 -27.35 15.65
CA LYS A 198 22.55 -27.45 16.87
C LYS A 198 21.66 -27.25 18.10
N SER A 199 22.11 -27.79 19.24
CA SER A 199 21.50 -27.48 20.54
C SER A 199 21.74 -26.02 20.91
N VAL A 200 20.77 -25.44 21.62
CA VAL A 200 20.89 -24.11 22.23
C VAL A 200 22.16 -24.01 23.11
N PRO A 201 22.87 -22.86 23.10
CA PRO A 201 24.09 -22.67 23.88
C PRO A 201 23.92 -23.00 25.37
N VAL A 202 24.92 -23.66 25.95
CA VAL A 202 24.94 -24.07 27.37
C VAL A 202 24.64 -22.94 28.37
N PRO A 203 25.14 -21.70 28.21
CA PRO A 203 24.83 -20.63 29.16
C PRO A 203 23.40 -20.07 29.02
N SER A 204 22.63 -20.48 28.00
CA SER A 204 21.27 -19.98 27.84
C SER A 204 20.34 -20.58 28.88
N LYS A 205 19.53 -19.73 29.50
CA LYS A 205 18.45 -20.13 30.43
C LYS A 205 17.41 -21.04 29.76
N LEU A 206 17.37 -21.00 28.43
CA LEU A 206 16.46 -21.79 27.62
C LEU A 206 16.88 -23.25 27.51
N LYS A 207 18.16 -23.61 27.68
CA LYS A 207 18.62 -25.01 27.51
C LYS A 207 17.86 -26.00 28.39
N SER A 208 17.54 -25.60 29.62
CA SER A 208 16.76 -26.41 30.56
C SER A 208 15.32 -26.73 30.12
N LEU A 209 14.81 -25.98 29.13
CA LEU A 209 13.45 -26.10 28.59
C LEU A 209 13.39 -26.99 27.35
N ASP A 210 14.51 -27.59 26.93
CA ASP A 210 14.62 -28.39 25.70
C ASP A 210 13.96 -27.68 24.50
N PRO A 211 14.40 -26.45 24.18
CA PRO A 211 13.67 -25.58 23.27
C PRO A 211 13.80 -26.04 21.82
N PHE A 212 12.74 -25.90 21.04
CA PHE A 212 12.73 -26.22 19.62
C PHE A 212 11.92 -25.20 18.82
N LEU A 213 12.11 -25.18 17.50
CA LEU A 213 11.33 -24.38 16.56
C LEU A 213 10.18 -25.21 16.00
N ASP A 214 8.96 -24.67 16.05
CA ASP A 214 7.80 -25.31 15.42
C ASP A 214 7.75 -25.08 13.90
N SER A 215 6.70 -25.57 13.24
CA SER A 215 6.49 -25.40 11.79
C SER A 215 6.42 -23.95 11.34
N ASN A 216 6.12 -23.01 12.25
CA ASN A 216 6.00 -21.59 11.96
C ASN A 216 7.28 -20.82 12.36
N LEU A 217 8.32 -21.55 12.76
CA LEU A 217 9.60 -21.04 13.28
C LEU A 217 9.42 -20.22 14.57
N ILE A 218 8.48 -20.63 15.42
CA ILE A 218 8.27 -20.07 16.75
C ILE A 218 9.01 -20.94 17.76
N LEU A 219 9.74 -20.29 18.66
CA LEU A 219 10.48 -20.93 19.73
C LEU A 219 9.55 -21.41 20.85
N ARG A 220 9.52 -22.73 21.08
CA ARG A 220 8.64 -23.40 22.04
C ARG A 220 9.41 -24.27 23.03
N VAL A 221 8.76 -24.58 24.15
CA VAL A 221 9.27 -25.51 25.18
C VAL A 221 9.07 -26.96 24.74
N GLY A 222 10.13 -27.77 24.87
CA GLY A 222 10.10 -29.21 24.64
C GLY A 222 10.16 -30.05 25.92
N GLY A 223 10.58 -31.30 25.77
CA GLY A 223 10.82 -32.21 26.88
C GLY A 223 9.56 -32.78 27.56
N ARG A 224 9.37 -32.43 28.84
CA ARG A 224 8.63 -33.24 29.85
C ARG A 224 7.18 -33.57 29.49
N LEU A 225 6.49 -32.72 28.74
CA LEU A 225 5.07 -32.88 28.40
C LEU A 225 4.83 -33.53 27.03
N LYS A 226 5.90 -33.92 26.30
CA LYS A 226 5.80 -34.45 24.94
C LYS A 226 4.84 -35.64 24.82
N ASN A 227 4.85 -36.54 25.81
CA ASN A 227 4.03 -37.75 25.82
C ASN A 227 2.69 -37.59 26.57
N ALA A 228 2.37 -36.40 27.08
CA ALA A 228 1.12 -36.18 27.80
C ALA A 228 -0.08 -36.14 26.84
N ASN A 229 -1.25 -36.61 27.28
CA ASN A 229 -2.50 -36.50 26.52
C ASN A 229 -3.13 -35.11 26.71
N LEU A 230 -2.50 -34.08 26.13
CA LEU A 230 -2.90 -32.68 26.21
C LEU A 230 -2.97 -32.05 24.81
N GLU A 231 -3.51 -30.85 24.70
CA GLU A 231 -3.44 -30.07 23.46
C GLU A 231 -2.01 -29.61 23.15
N TYR A 232 -1.72 -29.39 21.87
CA TYR A 232 -0.37 -29.05 21.40
C TYR A 232 0.22 -27.82 22.09
N ASP A 233 -0.54 -26.73 22.19
CA ASP A 233 -0.09 -25.48 22.83
C ASP A 233 0.17 -25.64 24.34
N VAL A 234 -0.53 -26.56 25.00
CA VAL A 234 -0.32 -26.87 26.42
C VAL A 234 0.95 -27.70 26.60
N LYS A 235 1.22 -28.65 25.68
CA LYS A 235 2.47 -29.44 25.69
C LYS A 235 3.68 -28.59 25.34
N HIS A 236 3.54 -27.77 24.32
CA HIS A 236 4.63 -27.03 23.67
C HIS A 236 4.36 -25.53 23.73
N GLN A 237 4.44 -25.00 24.93
CA GLN A 237 4.13 -23.59 25.20
C GLN A 237 5.15 -22.67 24.52
N ILE A 238 4.66 -21.56 23.98
CA ILE A 238 5.46 -20.53 23.30
C ILE A 238 6.33 -19.79 24.31
N ILE A 239 7.65 -19.74 24.11
CA ILE A 239 8.56 -19.09 25.05
C ILE A 239 8.40 -17.56 24.94
N LEU A 240 8.10 -16.90 26.07
CA LEU A 240 8.02 -15.44 26.13
C LEU A 240 9.21 -14.84 26.89
N PRO A 241 9.82 -13.75 26.37
CA PRO A 241 10.95 -13.11 26.99
C PRO A 241 10.60 -12.47 28.34
N LYS A 242 11.58 -12.48 29.24
CA LYS A 242 11.47 -11.87 30.57
C LYS A 242 11.47 -10.34 30.43
N GLY A 243 10.51 -9.67 31.06
CA GLY A 243 10.50 -8.20 31.19
C GLY A 243 10.15 -7.43 29.91
N HIS A 244 9.89 -8.12 28.80
CA HIS A 244 9.50 -7.47 27.55
C HIS A 244 8.06 -6.93 27.63
N LYS A 245 7.79 -5.84 26.90
CA LYS A 245 6.47 -5.20 26.86
C LYS A 245 5.37 -6.15 26.40
N ILE A 246 5.63 -6.98 25.37
CA ILE A 246 4.63 -7.95 24.89
C ILE A 246 4.20 -8.93 25.99
N THR A 247 5.15 -9.42 26.78
CA THR A 247 4.88 -10.33 27.89
C THR A 247 3.97 -9.65 28.91
N LYS A 248 4.26 -8.38 29.25
CA LYS A 248 3.40 -7.58 30.13
C LYS A 248 1.98 -7.44 29.58
N LEU A 249 1.84 -7.08 28.30
CA LEU A 249 0.54 -6.92 27.63
C LEU A 249 -0.28 -8.20 27.60
N ILE A 250 0.35 -9.35 27.35
CA ILE A 250 -0.30 -10.67 27.40
C ILE A 250 -0.83 -10.91 28.83
N PHE A 251 -0.01 -10.75 29.86
CA PHE A 251 -0.49 -10.94 31.24
C PHE A 251 -1.64 -9.99 31.60
N GLU A 252 -1.59 -8.72 31.21
CA GLU A 252 -2.67 -7.76 31.44
C GLU A 252 -3.96 -8.15 30.71
N PHE A 253 -3.85 -8.66 29.49
CA PHE A 253 -4.99 -9.19 28.72
C PHE A 253 -5.64 -10.37 29.43
N TYR A 254 -4.86 -11.38 29.80
CA TYR A 254 -5.37 -12.57 30.51
C TYR A 254 -5.96 -12.21 31.88
N HIS A 255 -5.33 -11.28 32.60
CA HIS A 255 -5.84 -10.79 33.89
C HIS A 255 -7.23 -10.17 33.74
N LYS A 256 -7.45 -9.34 32.73
CA LYS A 256 -8.76 -8.71 32.46
C LYS A 256 -9.77 -9.69 31.87
N LYS A 257 -9.34 -10.56 30.93
CA LYS A 257 -10.17 -11.58 30.28
C LYS A 257 -10.81 -12.52 31.30
N TYR A 258 -10.05 -12.90 32.33
CA TYR A 258 -10.50 -13.78 33.41
C TYR A 258 -10.87 -13.01 34.68
N LEU A 259 -11.53 -11.85 34.52
CA LEU A 259 -12.18 -11.11 35.61
C LEU A 259 -11.26 -10.82 36.81
N HIS A 260 -10.08 -10.29 36.54
CA HIS A 260 -9.09 -9.93 37.57
C HIS A 260 -8.56 -11.11 38.39
N VAL A 261 -8.44 -12.29 37.77
CA VAL A 261 -7.86 -13.49 38.40
C VAL A 261 -6.54 -13.21 39.14
N GLY A 262 -6.40 -13.79 40.33
CA GLY A 262 -5.22 -13.67 41.17
C GLY A 262 -3.94 -14.26 40.54
N ALA A 263 -2.78 -13.99 41.15
CA ALA A 263 -1.49 -14.22 40.49
C ALA A 263 -1.21 -15.68 40.09
N GLN A 264 -1.65 -16.67 40.88
CA GLN A 264 -1.47 -18.09 40.54
C GLN A 264 -2.37 -18.51 39.39
N GLY A 265 -3.65 -18.13 39.43
CA GLY A 265 -4.60 -18.41 38.35
C GLY A 265 -4.21 -17.70 37.06
N LEU A 266 -3.73 -16.45 37.15
CA LEU A 266 -3.19 -15.71 36.01
C LEU A 266 -2.02 -16.46 35.36
N LEU A 267 -1.04 -16.89 36.16
CA LEU A 267 0.10 -17.64 35.65
C LEU A 267 -0.33 -18.95 35.00
N HIS A 268 -1.30 -19.65 35.58
CA HIS A 268 -1.85 -20.87 35.00
C HIS A 268 -2.49 -20.61 33.63
N GLN A 269 -3.36 -19.59 33.54
CA GLN A 269 -4.03 -19.23 32.29
C GLN A 269 -3.04 -18.85 31.18
N VAL A 270 -1.98 -18.10 31.51
CA VAL A 270 -0.92 -17.79 30.55
C VAL A 270 -0.17 -19.06 30.13
N ARG A 271 0.08 -19.99 31.06
CA ARG A 271 0.77 -21.28 30.81
C ARG A 271 -0.03 -22.30 30.02
N LEU A 272 -1.30 -22.06 29.74
CA LEU A 272 -2.02 -22.91 28.79
C LEU A 272 -1.50 -22.74 27.36
N ARG A 273 -0.83 -21.61 27.05
CA ARG A 273 -0.33 -21.32 25.70
C ARG A 273 1.11 -20.80 25.65
N TYR A 274 1.58 -20.12 26.69
CA TYR A 274 2.90 -19.49 26.71
C TYR A 274 3.73 -19.91 27.93
N TRP A 275 5.04 -20.02 27.74
CA TRP A 275 6.02 -20.20 28.79
C TRP A 275 6.79 -18.89 29.05
N PRO A 276 6.28 -18.01 29.91
CA PRO A 276 6.97 -16.77 30.26
C PRO A 276 8.17 -17.03 31.17
N LEU A 277 9.35 -16.56 30.74
CA LEU A 277 10.54 -16.54 31.57
C LEU A 277 10.30 -15.65 32.80
N ASN A 278 10.49 -16.23 33.99
CA ASN A 278 10.12 -15.63 35.28
C ASN A 278 8.62 -15.25 35.39
N GLY A 279 7.71 -16.02 34.79
CA GLY A 279 6.27 -15.73 34.81
C GLY A 279 5.65 -15.50 36.20
N LYS A 280 6.15 -16.15 37.26
CA LYS A 280 5.66 -15.95 38.64
C LYS A 280 5.81 -14.50 39.10
N SER A 281 6.94 -13.85 38.84
CA SER A 281 7.15 -12.45 39.24
C SER A 281 6.28 -11.51 38.41
N THR A 282 6.16 -11.76 37.11
CA THR A 282 5.31 -10.97 36.22
C THR A 282 3.85 -11.03 36.64
N ALA A 283 3.33 -12.23 36.95
CA ALA A 283 1.96 -12.41 37.42
C ALA A 283 1.66 -11.60 38.69
N ARG A 284 2.54 -11.70 39.69
CA ARG A 284 2.40 -10.95 40.95
C ARG A 284 2.42 -9.45 40.72
N MET A 285 3.37 -8.96 39.91
CA MET A 285 3.50 -7.56 39.57
C MET A 285 2.22 -7.01 38.90
N ILE A 286 1.65 -7.74 37.93
CA ILE A 286 0.44 -7.31 37.24
C ILE A 286 -0.76 -7.22 38.19
N VAL A 287 -0.97 -8.23 39.03
CA VAL A 287 -2.08 -8.22 39.99
C VAL A 287 -1.89 -7.13 41.04
N HIS A 288 -0.67 -6.96 41.55
CA HIS A 288 -0.33 -5.93 42.54
C HIS A 288 -0.57 -4.51 42.00
N ASN A 289 -0.17 -4.25 40.76
CA ASN A 289 -0.30 -2.93 40.14
C ASN A 289 -1.72 -2.67 39.60
N CYS A 290 -2.63 -3.63 39.69
CA CYS A 290 -3.99 -3.46 39.21
C CYS A 290 -4.82 -2.66 40.21
N VAL A 291 -5.25 -1.46 39.80
CA VAL A 291 -6.09 -0.56 40.63
C VAL A 291 -7.40 -1.23 41.06
N ILE A 292 -8.03 -2.02 40.19
CA ILE A 292 -9.30 -2.70 40.50
C ILE A 292 -9.08 -3.76 41.58
N CYS A 293 -8.03 -4.59 41.43
CA CYS A 293 -7.66 -5.57 42.46
C CYS A 293 -7.30 -4.91 43.78
N HIS A 294 -6.58 -3.78 43.73
CA HIS A 294 -6.22 -3.04 44.93
C HIS A 294 -7.47 -2.51 45.66
N LYS A 295 -8.43 -1.94 44.93
CA LYS A 295 -9.70 -1.44 45.49
C LYS A 295 -10.58 -2.55 46.07
N ASN A 296 -10.58 -3.73 45.44
CA ASN A 296 -11.39 -4.86 45.85
C ASN A 296 -10.67 -5.79 46.86
N LYS A 297 -9.46 -5.43 47.31
CA LYS A 297 -8.72 -6.23 48.28
C LYS A 297 -9.42 -6.10 49.64
N PRO A 298 -9.86 -7.22 50.26
CA PRO A 298 -10.52 -7.15 51.55
C PRO A 298 -9.56 -6.60 52.61
N VAL A 299 -10.05 -5.64 53.39
CA VAL A 299 -9.37 -5.19 54.61
C VAL A 299 -9.74 -6.21 55.68
N ILE A 300 -8.78 -7.02 56.11
CA ILE A 300 -8.97 -7.90 57.26
C ILE A 300 -8.94 -6.97 58.47
N ALA A 301 -10.06 -6.83 59.16
CA ALA A 301 -10.08 -6.16 60.46
C ALA A 301 -9.32 -7.06 61.44
N ASP A 302 -8.22 -6.57 61.98
CA ASP A 302 -7.55 -7.24 63.09
C ASP A 302 -8.53 -7.22 64.28
N HIS A 303 -9.13 -8.36 64.57
CA HIS A 303 -9.84 -8.58 65.83
C HIS A 303 -8.77 -8.61 66.93
N LYS A 304 -8.57 -7.46 67.60
CA LYS A 304 -7.87 -7.38 68.87
C LYS A 304 -8.68 -8.03 69.99
#